data_AF-M5BSV4-F1
#
_entry.id   AF-M5BSV4-F1
#
_cell.length_a   1.000
_cell.length_b   1.000
_cell.length_c   1.000
_cell.angle_alpha   90.00
_cell.angle_beta   90.00
_cell.angle_gamma   90.00
#
_symmetry.space_group_name_H-M   'P 1'
#
loop_
_entity.id
_entity.type
_entity.pdbx_description
1 polymer ?
#
loop_
_entity_poly.entity_id
_entity_poly.type
_entity_poly.pdbx_seq_one_letter_code
_entity_poly.pdbx_strand_id
1 'polypeptide(L)'
;MKFATAAALFAAAGCASAHTIFQEIFVNGVSQGNHNCLRLPSYDGPITDVTSSSMSCNGSPNTLDTVSPNVCSVPAGAQVTLRWGHTLTSGSNDVIDASHKGPIVVYMAKVSNAATSPAPTSGWFKIYEAGLSGGKWAVDNLISNGGKLTVTVPSCIPAGDYLFRGELIALHAASSYPGAQLYMECAQIRVTGGGSKSPATVSIPGAYKSSDPGM
;
A
#
# COMPACT_ATOMS: atom_id res chain seq x y z
N MET A 1 28.45 12.93 -55.92
CA MET A 1 27.80 13.50 -54.71
C MET A 1 26.48 12.79 -54.48
N LYS A 2 26.42 11.81 -53.57
CA LYS A 2 25.16 11.33 -52.99
C LYS A 2 25.47 10.87 -51.56
N PHE A 3 25.27 11.77 -50.59
CA PHE A 3 25.27 11.43 -49.18
C PHE A 3 23.89 10.87 -48.84
N ALA A 4 23.81 9.59 -48.49
CA ALA A 4 22.62 8.98 -47.94
C ALA A 4 22.65 9.18 -46.42
N THR A 5 21.83 10.10 -45.92
CA THR A 5 21.72 10.38 -44.49
C THR A 5 20.80 9.33 -43.86
N ALA A 6 21.37 8.36 -43.16
CA ALA A 6 20.61 7.43 -42.33
C ALA A 6 20.15 8.14 -41.05
N ALA A 7 18.85 8.38 -40.92
CA ALA A 7 18.25 8.87 -39.69
C ALA A 7 18.12 7.70 -38.69
N ALA A 8 18.92 7.70 -37.64
CA ALA A 8 18.76 6.78 -36.52
C ALA A 8 17.58 7.25 -35.65
N LEU A 9 16.46 6.50 -35.66
CA LEU A 9 15.44 6.63 -34.64
C LEU A 9 16.01 6.07 -33.33
N PHE A 10 16.35 6.95 -32.39
CA PHE A 10 16.53 6.55 -31.00
C PHE A 10 15.15 6.26 -30.39
N ALA A 11 14.80 4.98 -30.26
CA ALA A 11 13.71 4.58 -29.39
C ALA A 11 14.17 4.83 -27.94
N ALA A 12 13.73 5.94 -27.35
CA ALA A 12 13.86 6.15 -25.93
C ALA A 12 12.95 5.13 -25.23
N ALA A 13 13.54 4.03 -24.75
CA ALA A 13 12.89 3.15 -23.79
C ALA A 13 12.73 3.93 -22.48
N GLY A 14 11.61 4.64 -22.34
CA GLY A 14 11.24 5.21 -21.05
C GLY A 14 10.99 4.07 -20.08
N CYS A 15 11.61 4.12 -18.90
CA CYS A 15 11.19 3.29 -17.77
C CYS A 15 9.77 3.70 -17.41
N ALA A 16 8.76 3.01 -17.94
CA ALA A 16 7.38 3.21 -17.53
C ALA A 16 7.24 2.63 -16.13
N SER A 17 7.01 3.49 -15.15
CA SER A 17 6.76 3.10 -13.76
C SER A 17 5.38 2.49 -13.62
N ALA A 18 5.19 1.22 -14.01
CA ALA A 18 3.86 0.63 -14.04
C ALA A 18 3.26 0.43 -12.63
N HIS A 19 4.03 -0.21 -11.73
CA HIS A 19 3.53 -0.71 -10.45
C HIS A 19 4.08 0.07 -9.25
N THR A 20 3.80 -0.34 -8.01
CA THR A 20 4.16 0.42 -6.81
C THR A 20 4.34 -0.45 -5.56
N ILE A 21 5.08 0.07 -4.59
CA ILE A 21 5.32 -0.52 -3.26
C ILE A 21 5.14 0.56 -2.18
N PHE A 22 4.36 0.29 -1.14
CA PHE A 22 4.33 1.09 0.09
C PHE A 22 5.58 0.83 0.92
N GLN A 23 6.47 1.84 1.00
CA GLN A 23 7.87 1.63 1.38
C GLN A 23 8.39 2.53 2.50
N GLU A 24 7.59 3.48 3.01
CA GLU A 24 7.99 4.33 4.13
C GLU A 24 6.76 4.90 4.85
N ILE A 25 6.86 5.05 6.17
CA ILE A 25 5.87 5.80 6.97
C ILE A 25 6.48 7.06 7.60
N PHE A 26 5.63 8.07 7.79
CA PHE A 26 5.90 9.25 8.60
C PHE A 26 4.90 9.31 9.73
N VAL A 27 5.34 9.68 10.93
CA VAL A 27 4.47 9.87 12.11
C VAL A 27 4.50 11.35 12.47
N ASN A 28 3.34 12.02 12.39
CA ASN A 28 3.20 13.47 12.56
C ASN A 28 4.21 14.26 11.71
N GLY A 29 4.40 13.83 10.46
CA GLY A 29 5.33 14.47 9.51
C GLY A 29 6.80 14.06 9.65
N VAL A 30 7.17 13.28 10.67
CA VAL A 30 8.55 12.81 10.89
C VAL A 30 8.75 11.44 10.23
N SER A 31 9.67 11.36 9.26
CA SER A 31 10.06 10.09 8.62
C SER A 31 10.52 9.09 9.68
N GLN A 32 10.07 7.84 9.54
CA GLN A 32 10.56 6.73 10.36
C GLN A 32 11.76 6.01 9.72
N GLY A 33 12.26 6.49 8.59
CA GLY A 33 13.31 5.87 7.79
C GLY A 33 12.74 4.99 6.68
N ASN A 34 13.36 5.05 5.50
CA ASN A 34 12.97 4.23 4.36
C ASN A 34 13.06 2.73 4.72
N HIS A 35 12.03 1.96 4.36
CA HIS A 35 11.89 0.52 4.64
C HIS A 35 11.83 0.12 6.12
N ASN A 36 11.94 1.08 7.05
CA ASN A 36 11.89 0.80 8.47
C ASN A 36 10.47 0.43 8.91
N CYS A 37 10.37 -0.51 9.84
CA CYS A 37 9.10 -1.03 10.36
C CYS A 37 8.19 -1.63 9.29
N LEU A 38 8.65 -1.95 8.08
CA LEU A 38 7.82 -2.49 7.01
C LEU A 38 8.14 -3.95 6.69
N ARG A 39 7.17 -4.63 6.09
CA ARG A 39 7.29 -5.94 5.46
C ARG A 39 7.15 -5.74 3.96
N LEU A 40 8.22 -5.98 3.21
CA LEU A 40 8.35 -5.53 1.83
C LEU A 40 8.74 -6.69 0.90
N PRO A 41 8.11 -6.79 -0.28
CA PRO A 41 8.65 -7.56 -1.39
C PRO A 41 9.77 -6.78 -2.10
N SER A 42 10.60 -7.47 -2.89
CA SER A 42 11.52 -6.81 -3.84
C SER A 42 10.91 -6.55 -5.22
N TYR A 43 9.84 -7.29 -5.55
CA TYR A 43 9.09 -7.15 -6.79
C TYR A 43 7.81 -6.33 -6.55
N ASP A 44 7.54 -5.41 -7.45
CA ASP A 44 6.43 -4.43 -7.40
C ASP A 44 5.14 -4.96 -8.06
N GLY A 45 5.12 -6.21 -8.52
CA GLY A 45 3.94 -6.79 -9.15
C GLY A 45 2.72 -6.92 -8.23
N PRO A 46 1.52 -7.06 -8.78
CA PRO A 46 0.30 -7.08 -8.00
C PRO A 46 -0.04 -8.47 -7.45
N ILE A 47 -0.85 -8.49 -6.40
CA ILE A 47 -1.70 -9.62 -6.07
C ILE A 47 -3.01 -9.48 -6.86
N THR A 48 -3.49 -10.55 -7.49
CA THR A 48 -4.72 -10.54 -8.29
C THR A 48 -5.79 -11.53 -7.79
N ASP A 49 -5.40 -12.49 -6.96
CA ASP A 49 -6.32 -13.47 -6.37
C ASP A 49 -6.74 -13.00 -4.97
N VAL A 50 -7.99 -12.54 -4.85
CA VAL A 50 -8.56 -12.01 -3.60
C VAL A 50 -8.77 -13.07 -2.52
N THR A 51 -8.63 -14.36 -2.87
CA THR A 51 -8.71 -15.47 -1.92
C THR A 51 -7.35 -15.88 -1.36
N SER A 52 -6.25 -15.35 -1.91
CA SER A 52 -4.89 -15.68 -1.51
C SER A 52 -4.57 -15.23 -0.08
N SER A 53 -3.74 -15.99 0.63
CA SER A 53 -3.18 -15.58 1.92
C SER A 53 -2.27 -14.36 1.82
N SER A 54 -1.74 -14.05 0.63
CA SER A 54 -0.93 -12.85 0.35
C SER A 54 -1.73 -11.56 0.43
N MET A 55 -3.07 -11.61 0.49
CA MET A 55 -3.93 -10.44 0.59
C MET A 55 -3.71 -9.60 1.86
N SER A 56 -3.21 -10.20 2.94
CA SER A 56 -3.04 -9.49 4.21
C SER A 56 -1.91 -8.46 4.15
N CYS A 57 -0.72 -8.85 3.69
CA CYS A 57 0.50 -8.00 3.76
C CYS A 57 1.47 -8.25 2.60
N ASN A 58 0.95 -8.56 1.40
CA ASN A 58 1.70 -9.15 0.30
C ASN A 58 2.24 -10.55 0.65
N GLY A 59 2.87 -11.18 -0.33
CA GLY A 59 3.40 -12.54 -0.25
C GLY A 59 3.45 -13.15 -1.64
N SER A 60 3.69 -14.47 -1.72
CA SER A 60 3.77 -15.18 -3.00
C SER A 60 2.64 -14.78 -3.97
N PRO A 61 2.94 -14.46 -5.25
CA PRO A 61 4.25 -14.63 -5.92
C PRO A 61 5.30 -13.55 -5.56
N ASN A 62 4.91 -12.49 -4.87
CA ASN A 62 5.78 -11.40 -4.44
C ASN A 62 6.38 -11.73 -3.06
N THR A 63 7.40 -12.59 -3.03
CA THR A 63 8.05 -12.99 -1.76
C THR A 63 8.49 -11.76 -0.96
N LEU A 64 8.18 -11.77 0.35
CA LEU A 64 8.62 -10.74 1.27
C LEU A 64 10.10 -10.94 1.61
N ASP A 65 10.97 -10.21 0.93
CA ASP A 65 12.43 -10.33 1.08
C ASP A 65 12.98 -9.49 2.24
N THR A 66 12.26 -8.43 2.62
CA THR A 66 12.67 -7.54 3.71
C THR A 66 11.56 -7.45 4.76
N VAL A 67 11.80 -8.05 5.93
CA VAL A 67 10.94 -7.89 7.11
C VAL A 67 11.75 -7.14 8.17
N SER A 68 11.40 -5.87 8.38
CA SER A 68 12.08 -5.05 9.39
C SER A 68 11.90 -5.68 10.79
N PRO A 69 12.93 -5.74 11.65
CA PRO A 69 12.75 -6.17 13.03
C PRO A 69 12.14 -5.08 13.92
N ASN A 70 11.96 -3.87 13.40
CA ASN A 70 11.59 -2.69 14.18
C ASN A 70 10.06 -2.50 14.24
N VAL A 71 9.61 -1.87 15.33
CA VAL A 71 8.22 -1.46 15.52
C VAL A 71 8.20 0.04 15.77
N CYS A 72 7.49 0.78 14.92
CA CYS A 72 7.44 2.23 14.98
C CYS A 72 6.37 2.69 15.98
N SER A 73 6.72 3.62 16.87
CA SER A 73 5.78 4.14 17.87
C SER A 73 4.84 5.18 17.26
N VAL A 74 3.54 5.00 17.44
CA VAL A 74 2.50 5.88 16.87
C VAL A 74 1.53 6.27 17.98
N PRO A 75 1.45 7.54 18.40
CA PRO A 75 0.41 7.98 19.32
C PRO A 75 -0.98 7.77 18.71
N ALA A 76 -1.94 7.30 19.49
CA ALA A 76 -3.34 7.27 19.05
C ALA A 76 -3.80 8.70 18.70
N GLY A 77 -4.49 8.88 17.57
CA GLY A 77 -4.82 10.21 17.04
C GLY A 77 -3.73 10.85 16.18
N ALA A 78 -2.53 10.25 16.07
CA ALA A 78 -1.48 10.77 15.21
C ALA A 78 -1.84 10.66 13.72
N GLN A 79 -1.27 11.56 12.94
CA GLN A 79 -1.27 11.44 11.49
C GLN A 79 -0.14 10.50 11.06
N VAL A 80 -0.48 9.48 10.30
CA VAL A 80 0.47 8.56 9.66
C VAL A 80 0.41 8.78 8.16
N THR A 81 1.54 9.18 7.57
CA THR A 81 1.68 9.28 6.12
C THR A 81 2.32 8.01 5.58
N LEU A 82 1.67 7.36 4.62
CA LEU A 82 2.22 6.27 3.82
C LEU A 82 2.89 6.87 2.58
N ARG A 83 4.11 6.44 2.26
CA ARG A 83 4.79 6.76 1.00
C ARG A 83 4.89 5.53 0.12
N TRP A 84 4.33 5.67 -1.09
CA TRP A 84 4.40 4.72 -2.18
C TRP A 84 5.48 5.16 -3.18
N GLY A 85 6.13 4.21 -3.84
CA GLY A 85 7.02 4.47 -4.97
C GLY A 85 7.08 3.28 -5.89
N HIS A 86 7.47 3.49 -7.14
CA HIS A 86 7.46 2.44 -8.17
C HIS A 86 8.25 1.20 -7.73
N THR A 87 9.46 1.43 -7.24
CA THR A 87 10.34 0.42 -6.66
C THR A 87 10.83 0.87 -5.29
N LEU A 88 11.56 -0.01 -4.59
CA LEU A 88 12.17 0.29 -3.29
C LEU A 88 13.24 1.40 -3.33
N THR A 89 13.72 1.80 -4.51
CA THR A 89 14.70 2.89 -4.68
C THR A 89 14.08 4.16 -5.27
N SER A 90 12.78 4.16 -5.55
CA SER A 90 12.09 5.26 -6.20
C SER A 90 11.90 6.47 -5.29
N GLY A 91 12.18 7.64 -5.87
CA GLY A 91 11.94 8.95 -5.25
C GLY A 91 10.50 9.43 -5.40
N SER A 92 10.20 10.66 -4.97
CA SER A 92 8.84 11.23 -4.97
C SER A 92 8.22 11.43 -6.36
N ASN A 93 9.02 11.44 -7.42
CA ASN A 93 8.54 11.65 -8.79
C ASN A 93 8.24 10.33 -9.53
N ASP A 94 8.38 9.19 -8.84
CA ASP A 94 8.31 7.86 -9.42
C ASP A 94 7.44 6.97 -8.51
N VAL A 95 6.12 7.02 -8.74
CA VAL A 95 5.10 6.52 -7.81
C VAL A 95 4.41 5.26 -8.33
N ILE A 96 3.66 5.42 -9.42
CA ILE A 96 2.87 4.43 -10.14
C ILE A 96 2.43 5.05 -11.47
N ASP A 97 2.08 4.24 -12.47
CA ASP A 97 1.66 4.75 -13.77
C ASP A 97 0.27 5.37 -13.64
N ALA A 98 0.07 6.52 -14.29
CA ALA A 98 -1.18 7.26 -14.20
C ALA A 98 -2.39 6.48 -14.72
N SER A 99 -2.20 5.42 -15.54
CA SER A 99 -3.28 4.54 -15.99
C SER A 99 -3.88 3.69 -14.86
N HIS A 100 -3.17 3.48 -13.73
CA HIS A 100 -3.57 2.62 -12.63
C HIS A 100 -4.62 3.29 -11.72
N LYS A 101 -5.70 3.79 -12.32
CA LYS A 101 -6.81 4.41 -11.61
C LYS A 101 -7.42 3.43 -10.62
N GLY A 102 -7.76 3.93 -9.43
CA GLY A 102 -8.50 3.15 -8.44
C GLY A 102 -8.42 3.70 -7.02
N PRO A 103 -9.01 2.97 -6.06
CA PRO A 103 -9.06 3.40 -4.67
C PRO A 103 -7.77 3.11 -3.90
N ILE A 104 -7.62 3.77 -2.75
CA ILE A 104 -6.63 3.45 -1.73
C ILE A 104 -7.36 3.26 -0.40
N VAL A 105 -7.03 2.18 0.31
CA VAL A 105 -7.68 1.78 1.56
C VAL A 105 -6.62 1.48 2.61
N VAL A 106 -6.90 1.80 3.87
CA VAL A 106 -6.00 1.49 4.98
C VAL A 106 -6.74 0.73 6.07
N TYR A 107 -6.14 -0.37 6.52
CA TYR A 107 -6.63 -1.20 7.60
C TYR A 107 -5.62 -1.28 8.74
N MET A 108 -6.11 -1.62 9.92
CA MET A 108 -5.28 -2.01 11.06
C MET A 108 -5.77 -3.35 11.62
N ALA A 109 -4.86 -4.17 12.13
CA ALA A 109 -5.18 -5.38 12.89
C ALA A 109 -4.29 -5.46 14.12
N LYS A 110 -4.89 -5.71 15.29
CA LYS A 110 -4.15 -5.88 16.54
C LYS A 110 -3.42 -7.22 16.52
N VAL A 111 -2.17 -7.24 16.96
CA VAL A 111 -1.33 -8.45 17.04
C VAL A 111 -0.63 -8.53 18.38
N SER A 112 -0.12 -9.72 18.74
CA SER A 112 0.60 -9.91 20.00
C SER A 112 1.99 -9.27 19.96
N ASN A 113 2.67 -9.30 18.81
CA ASN A 113 3.95 -8.63 18.58
C ASN A 113 4.08 -8.22 17.11
N ALA A 114 4.15 -6.91 16.83
CA ALA A 114 4.15 -6.42 15.45
C ALA A 114 5.41 -6.83 14.65
N ALA A 115 6.54 -7.09 15.31
CA ALA A 115 7.77 -7.50 14.64
C ALA A 115 7.78 -8.99 14.26
N THR A 116 7.12 -9.85 15.04
CA THR A 116 7.27 -11.31 14.90
C THR A 116 5.97 -12.05 14.59
N SER A 117 4.80 -11.48 14.87
CA SER A 117 3.54 -12.13 14.53
C SER A 117 3.38 -12.27 13.02
N PRO A 118 2.90 -13.42 12.50
CA PRO A 118 2.46 -13.49 11.12
C PRO A 118 1.31 -12.51 10.88
N ALA A 119 1.07 -12.15 9.62
CA ALA A 119 -0.10 -11.36 9.27
C ALA A 119 -1.37 -12.15 9.63
N PRO A 120 -2.30 -11.59 10.41
CA PRO A 120 -3.50 -12.31 10.79
C PRO A 120 -4.44 -12.42 9.58
N THR A 121 -5.22 -13.50 9.54
CA THR A 121 -6.26 -13.72 8.51
C THR A 121 -7.59 -13.06 8.87
N SER A 122 -7.73 -12.56 10.10
CA SER A 122 -8.92 -11.87 10.60
C SER A 122 -8.57 -10.81 11.64
N GLY A 123 -9.54 -9.97 12.00
CA GLY A 123 -9.34 -8.89 12.97
C GLY A 123 -8.93 -7.56 12.34
N TRP A 124 -9.04 -7.43 11.02
CA TRP A 124 -8.77 -6.19 10.30
C TRP A 124 -9.94 -5.23 10.42
N PHE A 125 -9.69 -3.97 10.74
CA PHE A 125 -10.67 -2.89 10.69
C PHE A 125 -10.17 -1.76 9.80
N LYS A 126 -11.05 -1.24 8.96
CA LYS A 126 -10.75 -0.13 8.06
C LYS A 126 -10.66 1.17 8.85
N ILE A 127 -9.63 1.98 8.59
CA ILE A 127 -9.47 3.31 9.20
C ILE A 127 -9.54 4.43 8.17
N TYR A 128 -9.40 4.11 6.88
CA TYR A 128 -9.42 5.07 5.80
C TYR A 128 -9.82 4.40 4.49
N GLU A 129 -10.54 5.14 3.65
CA GLU A 129 -10.70 4.84 2.23
C GLU A 129 -10.84 6.13 1.42
N ALA A 130 -10.32 6.09 0.19
CA ALA A 130 -10.64 7.06 -0.84
C ALA A 130 -10.80 6.33 -2.17
N GLY A 131 -11.88 6.64 -2.89
CA GLY A 131 -12.17 6.12 -4.22
C GLY A 131 -12.20 7.22 -5.26
N LEU A 132 -13.19 7.16 -6.16
CA LEU A 132 -13.46 8.21 -7.14
C LEU A 132 -14.23 9.37 -6.48
N SER A 133 -13.69 10.59 -6.55
CA SER A 133 -14.36 11.80 -6.08
C SER A 133 -14.00 12.99 -6.97
N GLY A 134 -15.02 13.76 -7.39
CA GLY A 134 -14.80 14.95 -8.24
C GLY A 134 -14.08 14.65 -9.56
N GLY A 135 -14.29 13.46 -10.15
CA GLY A 135 -13.63 13.03 -11.38
C GLY A 135 -12.17 12.62 -11.23
N LYS A 136 -11.64 12.54 -10.00
CA LYS A 136 -10.29 12.08 -9.69
C LYS A 136 -10.33 10.85 -8.81
N TRP A 137 -9.49 9.87 -9.13
CA TRP A 137 -9.25 8.70 -8.30
C TRP A 137 -8.28 9.02 -7.16
N ALA A 138 -8.27 8.18 -6.12
CA ALA A 138 -7.31 8.29 -5.03
C ALA A 138 -5.86 8.21 -5.54
N VAL A 139 -5.60 7.39 -6.55
CA VAL A 139 -4.29 7.29 -7.22
C VAL A 139 -3.87 8.61 -7.88
N ASP A 140 -4.80 9.38 -8.45
CA ASP A 140 -4.46 10.69 -9.03
C ASP A 140 -3.91 11.65 -7.97
N ASN A 141 -4.56 11.66 -6.80
CA ASN A 141 -4.13 12.48 -5.67
C ASN A 141 -2.80 11.97 -5.11
N LEU A 142 -2.60 10.64 -5.04
CA LEU A 142 -1.35 10.02 -4.59
C LEU A 142 -0.16 10.45 -5.47
N ILE A 143 -0.32 10.38 -6.80
CA ILE A 143 0.70 10.81 -7.76
C ILE A 143 0.99 12.31 -7.57
N SER A 144 -0.06 13.14 -7.48
CA SER A 144 0.12 14.59 -7.30
C SER A 144 0.82 14.98 -6.00
N ASN A 145 0.74 14.12 -4.97
CA ASN A 145 1.37 14.30 -3.68
C ASN A 145 2.71 13.54 -3.55
N GLY A 146 3.30 13.12 -4.67
CA GLY A 146 4.60 12.46 -4.70
C GLY A 146 4.63 11.14 -3.93
N GLY A 147 3.55 10.35 -4.06
CA GLY A 147 3.40 9.05 -3.43
C GLY A 147 2.90 9.08 -1.99
N LYS A 148 2.55 10.26 -1.46
CA LYS A 148 2.17 10.42 -0.05
C LYS A 148 0.66 10.45 0.15
N LEU A 149 0.18 9.58 1.05
CA LEU A 149 -1.18 9.59 1.58
C LEU A 149 -1.13 9.71 3.10
N THR A 150 -1.85 10.67 3.68
CA THR A 150 -1.92 10.84 5.15
C THR A 150 -3.26 10.37 5.69
N VAL A 151 -3.23 9.55 6.73
CA VAL A 151 -4.41 9.06 7.45
C VAL A 151 -4.25 9.30 8.95
N THR A 152 -5.37 9.40 9.68
CA THR A 152 -5.34 9.55 11.14
C THR A 152 -5.57 8.20 11.81
N VAL A 153 -4.66 7.79 12.70
CA VAL A 153 -4.88 6.60 13.53
C VAL A 153 -5.99 6.91 14.55
N PRO A 154 -7.02 6.06 14.71
CA PRO A 154 -8.10 6.33 15.65
C PRO A 154 -7.58 6.59 17.08
N SER A 155 -8.09 7.64 17.73
CA SER A 155 -7.69 7.98 19.11
C SER A 155 -8.33 7.09 20.18
N CYS A 156 -9.33 6.28 19.80
CA CYS A 156 -10.17 5.54 20.74
C CYS A 156 -9.85 4.03 20.84
N ILE A 157 -8.93 3.51 20.01
CA ILE A 157 -8.53 2.10 20.02
C ILE A 157 -7.53 1.79 21.15
N PRO A 158 -7.41 0.53 21.60
CA PRO A 158 -6.43 0.14 22.61
C PRO A 158 -4.99 0.40 22.19
N ALA A 159 -4.14 0.79 23.14
CA ALA A 159 -2.69 0.73 22.98
C ALA A 159 -2.20 -0.69 22.62
N GLY A 160 -1.01 -0.78 22.04
CA GLY A 160 -0.29 -2.02 21.79
C GLY A 160 0.09 -2.21 20.32
N ASP A 161 0.41 -3.44 19.95
CA ASP A 161 0.98 -3.75 18.64
C ASP A 161 -0.11 -3.97 17.58
N TYR A 162 0.11 -3.38 16.41
CA TYR A 162 -0.75 -3.50 15.25
C TYR A 162 0.07 -3.70 13.97
N LEU A 163 -0.51 -4.44 13.03
CA LEU A 163 -0.14 -4.31 11.63
C LEU A 163 -1.02 -3.24 10.99
N PHE A 164 -0.38 -2.33 10.27
CA PHE A 164 -0.98 -1.21 9.56
C PHE A 164 -0.82 -1.46 8.06
N ARG A 165 -1.92 -1.81 7.40
CA ARG A 165 -1.95 -2.27 6.02
C ARG A 165 -2.39 -1.13 5.11
N GLY A 166 -1.50 -0.66 4.25
CA GLY A 166 -1.84 0.23 3.14
C GLY A 166 -2.10 -0.58 1.89
N GLU A 167 -3.18 -0.27 1.17
CA GLU A 167 -3.54 -0.96 -0.07
C GLU A 167 -3.97 0.03 -1.16
N LEU A 168 -3.42 -0.15 -2.36
CA LEU A 168 -3.86 0.49 -3.60
C LEU A 168 -4.43 -0.59 -4.51
N ILE A 169 -5.63 -0.35 -5.05
CA ILE A 169 -6.28 -1.26 -6.01
C ILE A 169 -6.32 -0.57 -7.36
N ALA A 170 -5.58 -1.07 -8.35
CA ALA A 170 -5.60 -0.55 -9.71
C ALA A 170 -6.64 -1.31 -10.56
N LEU A 171 -7.52 -0.54 -11.19
CA LEU A 171 -8.72 -1.05 -11.87
C LEU A 171 -8.63 -1.02 -13.40
N HIS A 172 -7.46 -0.69 -13.96
CA HIS A 172 -7.28 -0.53 -15.40
C HIS A 172 -7.56 -1.80 -16.21
N ALA A 173 -7.48 -2.98 -15.57
CA ALA A 173 -7.81 -4.29 -16.15
C ALA A 173 -8.96 -5.01 -15.43
N ALA A 174 -9.73 -4.30 -14.58
CA ALA A 174 -10.76 -4.90 -13.72
C ALA A 174 -12.10 -5.21 -14.44
N SER A 175 -12.15 -5.18 -15.77
CA SER A 175 -13.37 -5.56 -16.52
C SER A 175 -13.67 -7.06 -16.48
N SER A 176 -12.74 -7.87 -15.99
CA SER A 176 -12.86 -9.33 -15.82
C SER A 176 -12.07 -9.78 -14.60
N TYR A 177 -12.47 -10.89 -13.99
CA TYR A 177 -11.72 -11.50 -12.87
C TYR A 177 -10.93 -12.74 -13.33
N PRO A 178 -9.65 -12.91 -12.93
CA PRO A 178 -8.82 -11.89 -12.27
C PRO A 178 -8.50 -10.72 -13.22
N GLY A 179 -8.34 -9.52 -12.67
CA GLY A 179 -8.06 -8.32 -13.48
C GLY A 179 -7.70 -7.09 -12.66
N ALA A 180 -8.40 -6.83 -11.55
CA ALA A 180 -7.95 -5.86 -10.57
C ALA A 180 -6.56 -6.25 -10.03
N GLN A 181 -5.69 -5.25 -9.91
CA GLN A 181 -4.32 -5.39 -9.45
C GLN A 181 -4.17 -4.74 -8.08
N LEU A 182 -3.88 -5.53 -7.05
CA LEU A 182 -3.82 -5.06 -5.68
C LEU A 182 -2.36 -4.99 -5.21
N TYR A 183 -1.96 -3.82 -4.72
CA TYR A 183 -0.65 -3.58 -4.12
C TYR A 183 -0.87 -3.30 -2.65
N MET A 184 -0.25 -4.06 -1.77
CA MET A 184 -0.39 -3.86 -0.33
C MET A 184 0.85 -4.27 0.43
N GLU A 185 1.20 -3.50 1.44
CA GLU A 185 2.26 -3.81 2.38
C GLU A 185 1.79 -3.50 3.80
N CYS A 186 2.49 -4.06 4.79
CA CYS A 186 2.20 -3.83 6.20
C CYS A 186 3.36 -3.14 6.91
N ALA A 187 3.04 -2.05 7.59
CA ALA A 187 3.89 -1.45 8.60
C ALA A 187 3.59 -2.05 9.98
N GLN A 188 4.64 -2.18 10.78
CA GLN A 188 4.66 -2.72 12.14
C GLN A 188 4.66 -1.53 13.10
N ILE A 189 3.53 -1.29 13.76
CA ILE A 189 3.38 -0.11 14.62
C ILE A 189 2.96 -0.49 16.03
N ARG A 190 3.40 0.32 16.99
CA ARG A 190 2.94 0.27 18.38
C ARG A 190 2.14 1.52 18.68
N VAL A 191 0.83 1.34 18.84
CA VAL A 191 -0.06 2.43 19.24
C VAL A 191 0.17 2.74 20.72
N THR A 192 0.44 4.01 21.04
CA THR A 192 0.58 4.50 22.42
C THR A 192 -0.58 5.40 22.82
N GLY A 193 -0.94 5.40 24.10
CA GLY A 193 -2.17 6.05 24.58
C GLY A 193 -3.43 5.34 24.07
N GLY A 194 -4.45 6.11 23.68
CA GLY A 194 -5.66 5.57 23.06
C GLY A 194 -6.82 5.38 24.04
N GLY A 195 -7.70 4.43 23.72
CA GLY A 195 -8.91 4.12 24.48
C GLY A 195 -9.15 2.62 24.61
N SER A 196 -10.41 2.23 24.63
CA SER A 196 -10.85 0.83 24.81
C SER A 196 -11.87 0.38 23.77
N LYS A 197 -12.09 1.16 22.71
CA LYS A 197 -13.06 0.82 21.67
C LYS A 197 -12.51 -0.32 20.81
N SER A 198 -13.32 -1.36 20.64
CA SER A 198 -13.05 -2.47 19.73
C SER A 198 -13.88 -2.28 18.46
N PRO A 199 -13.28 -1.91 17.32
CA PRO A 199 -14.00 -1.79 16.05
C PRO A 199 -14.55 -3.14 15.59
N ALA A 200 -15.61 -3.11 14.76
CA ALA A 200 -16.00 -4.29 14.00
C ALA A 200 -14.89 -4.65 13.01
N THR A 201 -14.66 -5.95 12.81
CA THR A 201 -13.55 -6.46 12.01
C THR A 201 -14.01 -7.34 10.86
N VAL A 202 -13.13 -7.53 9.89
CA VAL A 202 -13.29 -8.41 8.73
C VAL A 202 -12.12 -9.38 8.64
N SER A 203 -12.31 -10.44 7.84
CA SER A 203 -11.23 -11.34 7.42
C SER A 203 -10.56 -10.83 6.16
N ILE A 204 -9.23 -10.90 6.10
CA ILE A 204 -8.45 -10.67 4.88
C ILE A 204 -7.49 -11.87 4.78
N PRO A 205 -7.62 -12.75 3.78
CA PRO A 205 -8.64 -12.77 2.71
C PRO A 205 -10.07 -12.99 3.22
N GLY A 206 -11.07 -12.62 2.40
CA GLY A 206 -12.51 -12.80 2.68
C GLY A 206 -13.35 -11.52 2.67
N ALA A 207 -12.75 -10.37 2.93
CA ALA A 207 -13.40 -9.05 2.86
C ALA A 207 -13.73 -8.64 1.42
N TYR A 208 -12.98 -9.17 0.45
CA TYR A 208 -13.15 -8.93 -0.97
C TYR A 208 -13.62 -10.19 -1.67
N LYS A 209 -14.52 -10.02 -2.64
CA LYS A 209 -15.02 -11.07 -3.52
C LYS A 209 -14.75 -10.69 -4.95
N SER A 210 -14.54 -11.71 -5.79
CA SER A 210 -14.40 -11.54 -7.25
C SER A 210 -15.65 -10.93 -7.91
N SER A 211 -16.80 -10.94 -7.22
CA SER A 211 -18.05 -10.36 -7.67
C SER A 211 -18.34 -8.97 -7.11
N ASP A 212 -17.46 -8.41 -6.27
CA ASP A 212 -17.67 -7.07 -5.74
C ASP A 212 -17.57 -6.06 -6.88
N PRO A 213 -18.50 -5.09 -7.00
CA PRO A 213 -18.51 -4.14 -8.12
C PRO A 213 -17.31 -3.18 -8.14
N GLY A 214 -16.48 -3.20 -7.10
CA GLY A 214 -15.22 -2.46 -7.02
C GLY A 214 -13.97 -3.31 -7.32
N MET A 215 -14.13 -4.55 -7.81
CA MET A 215 -13.08 -5.51 -8.13
C MET A 215 -13.18 -6.02 -9.57
#